data_AF-A0A7S2CZN7-F1
#
_entry.id   AF-A0A7S2CZN7-F1
#
_cell.length_a   1.000
_cell.length_b   1.000
_cell.length_c   1.000
_cell.angle_alpha   90.00
_cell.angle_beta   90.00
_cell.angle_gamma   90.00
#
_symmetry.space_group_name_H-M   'P 1'
#
loop_
_entity.id
_entity.type
_entity.pdbx_description
1 polymer ?
#
loop_
_entity_poly.entity_id
_entity_poly.type
_entity_poly.pdbx_seq_one_letter_code
_entity_poly.pdbx_strand_id
1 'polypeptide(L)'
;GDRALEWAKDRQKMALTALGDPSQTELYSRVLRILTSKDKIPHLSKIGDLYYNFWIDQTNPRGLLRRTTLESYRTGNPEWETVLDIDALGKEEGESWVYK
;
A
#
# COMPACT_ATOMS: atom_id res chain seq x y z
N GLY A 1 -10.27 -21.37 16.96
CA GLY A 1 -9.42 -20.96 15.83
C GLY A 1 -9.90 -21.61 14.57
N ASP A 2 -9.75 -22.94 14.47
CA ASP A 2 -9.75 -23.60 13.15
C ASP A 2 -11.13 -23.77 12.53
N ARG A 3 -12.13 -24.20 13.31
CA ARG A 3 -13.52 -24.33 12.82
C ARG A 3 -14.09 -23.03 12.24
N ALA A 4 -13.76 -21.89 12.86
CA ALA A 4 -14.22 -20.59 12.39
C ALA A 4 -13.49 -20.17 11.09
N LEU A 5 -12.18 -20.43 10.99
CA LEU A 5 -11.39 -20.16 9.80
C LEU A 5 -11.81 -21.05 8.62
N GLU A 6 -12.07 -22.34 8.88
CA GLU A 6 -12.55 -23.29 7.88
C GLU A 6 -13.92 -22.85 7.34
N TRP A 7 -14.86 -22.53 8.24
CA TRP A 7 -16.15 -21.97 7.85
C TRP A 7 -15.99 -20.70 7.00
N ALA A 8 -15.09 -19.78 7.37
CA ALA A 8 -14.86 -18.54 6.62
C ALA A 8 -14.29 -18.82 5.21
N LYS A 9 -13.34 -19.76 5.09
CA LYS A 9 -12.78 -20.19 3.80
C LYS A 9 -13.85 -20.80 2.90
N ASP A 10 -14.72 -21.63 3.46
CA ASP A 10 -15.82 -22.24 2.71
C ASP A 10 -16.81 -21.20 2.21
N ARG A 11 -17.18 -20.24 3.06
CA ARG A 11 -18.06 -19.12 2.66
C ARG A 11 -17.42 -18.26 1.58
N GLN A 12 -16.12 -17.97 1.69
CA GLN A 12 -15.39 -17.24 0.65
C GLN A 12 -15.42 -18.00 -0.67
N LYS A 13 -15.16 -19.31 -0.65
CA LYS A 13 -15.20 -20.15 -1.86
C LYS A 13 -16.58 -20.15 -2.50
N MET A 14 -17.64 -20.33 -1.70
CA MET A 14 -19.02 -20.27 -2.18
C MET A 14 -19.33 -18.92 -2.84
N ALA A 15 -18.92 -17.80 -2.22
CA ALA A 15 -19.14 -16.47 -2.77
C ALA A 15 -18.39 -16.27 -4.09
N LEU A 16 -17.12 -16.68 -4.18
CA LEU A 16 -16.33 -16.57 -5.42
C LEU A 16 -16.91 -17.44 -6.54
N THR A 17 -17.44 -18.63 -6.24
CA THR A 17 -18.12 -19.46 -7.24
C THR A 17 -19.43 -18.82 -7.74
N ALA A 18 -20.20 -18.20 -6.84
CA ALA A 18 -21.50 -17.63 -7.20
C ALA A 18 -21.40 -16.27 -7.89
N LEU A 19 -20.46 -15.42 -7.47
CA LEU A 19 -20.34 -14.03 -7.91
C LEU A 19 -19.17 -13.80 -8.89
N GLY A 20 -18.27 -14.78 -9.02
CA GLY A 20 -17.00 -14.61 -9.70
C GLY A 20 -15.96 -13.88 -8.84
N ASP A 21 -14.71 -13.95 -9.28
CA ASP A 21 -13.62 -13.21 -8.63
C ASP A 21 -13.60 -11.75 -9.13
N PRO A 22 -13.89 -10.77 -8.27
CA PRO A 22 -13.91 -9.37 -8.67
C PRO A 22 -12.55 -8.89 -9.18
N SER A 23 -11.44 -9.50 -8.75
CA SER A 23 -10.09 -9.12 -9.18
C SER A 23 -9.86 -9.30 -10.68
N GLN A 24 -10.67 -10.15 -11.32
CA GLN A 24 -10.62 -10.42 -12.76
C GLN A 24 -11.48 -9.44 -13.58
N THR A 25 -12.19 -8.53 -12.92
CA THR A 25 -13.04 -7.55 -13.61
C THR A 25 -12.26 -6.33 -14.09
N GLU A 26 -12.71 -5.72 -15.18
CA GLU A 26 -12.16 -4.44 -15.65
C GLU A 26 -12.32 -3.34 -14.60
N LEU A 27 -13.45 -3.32 -13.90
CA LEU A 27 -13.72 -2.35 -12.84
C LEU A 27 -12.66 -2.41 -11.75
N TYR A 28 -12.32 -3.62 -11.27
CA TYR A 28 -11.26 -3.80 -10.29
C TYR A 28 -9.92 -3.28 -10.80
N SER A 29 -9.55 -3.64 -12.02
CA SER A 29 -8.30 -3.19 -12.65
C SER A 29 -8.22 -1.67 -12.78
N ARG A 30 -9.35 -1.02 -13.10
CA ARG A 30 -9.46 0.44 -13.19
C ARG A 30 -9.33 1.11 -11.82
N VAL A 31 -10.04 0.60 -10.81
CA VAL A 31 -9.98 1.13 -9.44
C VAL A 31 -8.57 0.95 -8.87
N LEU A 32 -7.97 -0.23 -9.04
CA LEU A 32 -6.60 -0.52 -8.59
C LEU A 32 -5.62 0.48 -9.20
N ARG A 33 -5.70 0.75 -10.51
CA ARG A 33 -4.83 1.73 -11.18
C ARG A 33 -4.92 3.13 -10.58
N ILE A 34 -6.12 3.58 -10.23
CA ILE A 34 -6.33 4.88 -9.56
C ILE A 34 -5.72 4.83 -8.16
N LEU A 35 -6.01 3.77 -7.41
CA LEU A 35 -5.49 3.54 -6.06
C LEU A 35 -3.98 3.24 -6.02
N THR A 36 -3.31 3.01 -7.14
CA THR A 36 -1.86 2.84 -7.20
C THR A 36 -1.19 3.89 -8.09
N SER A 37 -1.92 4.93 -8.50
CA SER A 37 -1.39 5.96 -9.38
C SER A 37 -0.28 6.74 -8.69
N LYS A 38 0.76 7.09 -9.47
CA LYS A 38 1.86 7.95 -9.02
C LYS A 38 1.48 9.43 -8.95
N ASP A 39 0.34 9.81 -9.54
CA ASP A 39 -0.16 11.20 -9.57
C ASP A 39 -0.85 11.62 -8.27
N LYS A 40 -0.84 10.77 -7.24
CA LYS A 40 -1.43 11.07 -5.94
C LYS A 40 -0.68 12.18 -5.24
N ILE A 41 -1.43 13.09 -4.63
CA ILE A 41 -0.86 14.14 -3.77
C ILE A 41 -0.26 13.48 -2.53
N PRO A 42 1.06 13.62 -2.27
CA PRO A 42 1.68 13.07 -1.08
C PRO A 42 1.17 13.80 0.16
N HIS A 43 0.50 13.08 1.07
CA HIS A 43 0.17 13.61 2.38
C HIS A 43 1.44 13.66 3.25
N LEU A 44 1.79 14.85 3.71
CA LEU A 44 3.00 15.10 4.49
C LEU A 44 2.71 15.23 5.98
N SER A 45 3.62 14.69 6.78
CA SER A 45 3.75 15.00 8.20
C SER A 45 5.10 15.64 8.46
N LYS A 46 5.13 16.78 9.17
CA LYS A 46 6.38 17.45 9.55
C LYS A 46 6.90 16.89 10.87
N ILE A 47 8.15 16.43 10.92
CA ILE A 47 8.83 15.98 12.13
C ILE A 47 10.21 16.65 12.16
N GLY A 48 10.42 17.56 13.11
CA GLY A 48 11.61 18.41 13.12
C GLY A 48 11.71 19.25 11.84
N ASP A 49 12.85 19.21 11.18
CA ASP A 49 13.11 19.94 9.93
C ASP A 49 12.76 19.14 8.65
N LEU A 50 12.31 17.89 8.82
CA LEU A 50 12.05 16.97 7.71
C LEU A 50 10.55 16.68 7.56
N TYR A 51 10.17 16.34 6.33
CA TYR A 51 8.80 16.05 5.92
C TYR A 51 8.71 14.59 5.53
N TYR A 52 7.82 13.87 6.19
CA TYR A 52 7.62 12.44 6.02
C TYR A 52 6.37 12.18 5.19
N ASN A 53 6.46 11.18 4.33
CA ASN A 53 5.36 10.69 3.52
C ASN A 53 5.34 9.17 3.57
N PHE A 54 4.15 8.62 3.79
CA PHE A 54 3.90 7.20 3.59
C PHE A 54 3.31 6.99 2.19
N TRP A 55 3.96 6.15 1.39
CA TRP A 55 3.68 6.00 -0.03
C TRP A 55 3.31 4.57 -0.36
N ILE A 56 2.20 4.37 -1.09
CA ILE A 56 1.77 3.05 -1.57
C ILE A 56 1.58 3.14 -3.07
N ASP A 57 2.22 2.24 -3.80
CA ASP A 57 2.10 2.13 -5.25
C ASP A 57 2.08 0.67 -5.71
N GLN A 58 2.19 0.46 -7.03
CA GLN A 58 2.19 -0.87 -7.63
C GLN A 58 3.42 -1.72 -7.25
N THR A 59 4.54 -1.07 -6.94
CA THR A 59 5.79 -1.74 -6.57
C THR A 59 5.92 -1.96 -5.06
N ASN A 60 5.31 -1.07 -4.27
CA ASN A 60 5.30 -1.11 -2.81
C ASN A 60 3.85 -1.14 -2.30
N PRO A 61 3.14 -2.28 -2.42
CA PRO A 61 1.75 -2.40 -2.00
C PRO A 61 1.56 -2.39 -0.48
N ARG A 62 2.57 -2.76 0.32
CA ARG A 62 2.55 -2.61 1.79
C ARG A 62 2.95 -1.20 2.20
N GLY A 63 3.82 -0.58 1.43
CA GLY A 63 4.13 0.84 1.48
C GLY A 63 5.57 1.15 1.84
N LEU A 64 5.94 2.39 1.53
CA LEU A 64 7.27 2.95 1.66
C LEU A 64 7.18 4.21 2.52
N LEU A 65 7.85 4.22 3.66
CA LEU A 65 8.06 5.44 4.43
C LEU A 65 9.28 6.16 3.85
N ARG A 66 9.06 7.40 3.42
CA ARG A 66 10.08 8.25 2.82
C ARG A 66 10.05 9.64 3.44
N ARG A 67 11.17 10.35 3.37
CA ARG A 67 11.31 11.72 3.87
C ARG A 67 11.94 12.66 2.84
N THR A 68 11.69 13.95 2.98
CA THR A 68 12.25 15.01 2.15
C THR A 68 12.42 16.30 2.95
N THR A 69 13.10 17.30 2.40
CA THR A 69 13.22 18.65 2.97
C THR A 69 12.09 19.54 2.46
N LEU A 70 11.77 20.63 3.18
CA LEU A 70 10.77 21.60 2.71
C LEU A 70 11.16 22.23 1.37
N GLU A 71 12.45 22.51 1.20
CA GLU A 71 13.00 23.12 0.00
C GLU A 71 12.76 22.21 -1.21
N SER A 72 13.12 20.93 -1.09
CA SER A 72 12.89 19.95 -2.16
C SER A 72 11.40 19.72 -2.40
N TYR A 73 10.59 19.65 -1.34
CA TYR A 73 9.14 19.49 -1.47
C TYR A 73 8.42 20.62 -2.20
N ARG A 74 8.92 21.86 -2.09
CA ARG A 74 8.36 23.00 -2.83
C ARG A 74 8.66 22.98 -4.31
N THR A 75 9.59 22.12 -4.74
CA THR A 75 9.82 21.86 -6.16
C THR A 75 8.73 20.94 -6.72
N GLY A 76 8.52 20.95 -8.04
CA GLY A 76 7.60 20.00 -8.68
C GLY A 76 8.06 18.54 -8.64
N ASN A 77 9.33 18.29 -8.30
CA ASN A 77 9.96 16.97 -8.26
C ASN A 77 10.74 16.80 -6.95
N PRO A 78 10.05 16.52 -5.82
CA PRO A 78 10.71 16.28 -4.55
C PRO A 78 11.67 15.09 -4.62
N GLU A 79 12.87 15.30 -4.09
CA GLU A 79 13.86 14.27 -3.80
C GLU A 79 13.46 13.55 -2.52
N TRP A 80 13.18 12.26 -2.64
CA TRP A 80 12.74 11.43 -1.52
C TRP A 80 13.85 10.49 -1.07
N GLU A 81 14.09 10.45 0.23
CA GLU A 81 14.95 9.48 0.88
C GLU A 81 14.10 8.40 1.54
N THR A 82 14.35 7.13 1.21
CA THR A 82 13.69 5.99 1.86
C THR A 82 14.16 5.86 3.31
N VAL A 83 13.20 5.87 4.24
CA VAL A 83 13.45 5.67 5.68
C VAL A 83 13.18 4.23 6.06
N LEU A 84 12.07 3.67 5.59
CA LEU A 84 11.67 2.29 5.87
C LEU A 84 10.83 1.74 4.72
N ASP A 85 11.22 0.58 4.19
CA ASP A 85 10.48 -0.17 3.20
C ASP A 85 9.75 -1.34 3.88
N ILE A 86 8.42 -1.24 3.96
CA ILE A 86 7.58 -2.25 4.63
C ILE A 86 7.48 -3.52 3.79
N ASP A 87 7.53 -3.38 2.46
CA ASP A 87 7.50 -4.52 1.54
C ASP A 87 8.81 -5.32 1.61
N ALA A 88 9.95 -4.65 1.72
CA ALA A 88 11.24 -5.30 1.93
C ALA A 88 11.29 -5.99 3.31
N LEU A 89 10.86 -5.29 4.37
CA LEU A 89 10.83 -5.84 5.72
C LEU A 89 9.95 -7.10 5.81
N GLY A 90 8.75 -7.06 5.24
CA GLY A 90 7.86 -8.22 5.23
C GLY A 90 8.38 -9.41 4.44
N LYS A 91 9.18 -9.17 3.39
CA LYS A 91 9.86 -10.24 2.64
C LYS A 91 11.00 -10.85 3.44
N GLU A 92 11.77 -10.04 4.16
CA GLU A 92 12.91 -10.50 4.94
C GLU A 92 12.48 -11.31 6.16
N GLU A 93 11.45 -10.84 6.86
CA GLU A 93 10.98 -11.49 8.10
C GLU A 93 9.88 -12.54 7.85
N GLY A 94 9.35 -12.62 6.63
CA GLY A 94 8.24 -13.52 6.29
C GLY A 94 6.90 -13.12 6.92
N GLU A 95 6.79 -11.89 7.42
CA GLU A 95 5.64 -11.38 8.16
C GLU A 95 4.88 -10.31 7.36
N SER A 96 3.56 -10.25 7.55
CA SER A 96 2.72 -9.24 6.90
C SER A 96 2.65 -7.96 7.75
N TRP A 97 3.73 -7.19 7.74
CA TRP A 97 3.81 -5.91 8.45
C TRP A 97 2.79 -4.88 7.93
N VAL A 98 2.30 -4.05 8.85
CA VAL A 98 1.38 -2.94 8.58
C VAL A 98 1.89 -1.70 9.30
N TYR A 99 2.02 -0.60 8.56
CA TYR A 99 2.38 0.71 9.12
C TYR A 99 1.13 1.42 9.66
N LYS A 100 1.20 1.97 10.88
CA LYS A 100 0.12 2.71 11.55
C LYS A 100 0.62 4.03 12.12
#